data_AF-A0A7R8ZZK3-F1
#
_entry.id   AF-A0A7R8ZZK3-F1
#
_cell.length_a   1.000
_cell.length_b   1.000
_cell.length_c   1.000
_cell.angle_alpha   90.00
_cell.angle_beta   90.00
_cell.angle_gamma   90.00
#
_symmetry.space_group_name_H-M   'P 1'
#
loop_
_entity.id
_entity.type
_entity.pdbx_description
1 polymer ?
#
loop_
_entity_poly.entity_id
_entity_poly.type
_entity_poly.pdbx_seq_one_letter_code
_entity_poly.pdbx_strand_id
1 'polypeptide(L)'
;VSPDRLERARQLRGCPLPVNPVGDVVAYTDGSCENNGRFGAVAGIGVWFAENHPLNVSRRCIGRQTNNNAEIQAALYAVEIVKAR
;
A
#
# COMPACT_ATOMS: atom_id res chain seq x y z
N VAL A 1 -23.10 -6.33 -2.91
CA VAL A 1 -21.97 -5.39 -3.16
C VAL A 1 -22.54 -4.25 -3.98
N SER A 2 -22.38 -2.98 -3.59
CA SER A 2 -22.95 -1.86 -4.36
C SER A 2 -22.32 -1.81 -5.77
N PRO A 3 -23.06 -1.38 -6.81
CA PRO A 3 -22.55 -1.24 -8.18
C PRO A 3 -21.20 -0.51 -8.25
N ASP A 4 -21.03 0.55 -7.45
CA ASP A 4 -19.82 1.36 -7.36
C ASP A 4 -18.56 0.57 -6.97
N ARG A 5 -18.70 -0.46 -6.13
CA ARG A 5 -17.55 -1.29 -5.71
C ARG A 5 -17.10 -2.22 -6.84
N LEU A 6 -18.01 -2.72 -7.67
CA LEU A 6 -17.69 -3.56 -8.82
C LEU A 6 -17.03 -2.74 -9.93
N GLU A 7 -17.55 -1.54 -10.18
CA GLU A 7 -17.01 -0.61 -11.17
C GLU A 7 -15.62 -0.13 -10.78
N ARG A 8 -15.42 0.24 -9.51
CA ARG A 8 -14.08 0.56 -8.98
C ARG A 8 -13.12 -0.62 -9.09
N ALA A 9 -13.56 -1.84 -8.80
CA ALA A 9 -12.70 -3.02 -8.93
C ALA A 9 -12.28 -3.30 -10.39
N ARG A 10 -13.20 -3.07 -11.35
CA ARG A 10 -12.89 -3.17 -12.79
C ARG A 10 -11.92 -2.08 -13.23
N GLN A 11 -12.18 -0.83 -12.85
CA GLN A 11 -11.30 0.30 -13.18
C GLN A 11 -9.91 0.13 -12.59
N LEU A 12 -9.84 -0.39 -11.36
CA LEU A 12 -8.56 -0.79 -10.78
C LEU A 12 -7.88 -1.82 -11.70
N ARG A 13 -8.52 -2.93 -12.09
CA ARG A 13 -7.86 -3.97 -12.92
C ARG A 13 -7.37 -3.47 -14.27
N GLY A 14 -8.02 -2.47 -14.86
CA GLY A 14 -7.59 -1.87 -16.12
C GLY A 14 -6.50 -0.81 -15.99
N CYS A 15 -6.14 -0.39 -14.78
CA CYS A 15 -5.13 0.65 -14.56
C CYS A 15 -3.72 0.03 -14.63
N PRO A 16 -2.88 0.42 -15.61
CA PRO A 16 -1.56 -0.16 -15.79
C PRO A 16 -0.62 0.22 -14.65
N LEU A 17 0.15 -0.77 -14.17
CA LEU A 17 1.19 -0.53 -13.18
C LEU A 17 2.39 0.18 -13.82
N PRO A 18 3.08 1.08 -13.08
CA PRO A 18 4.32 1.68 -13.54
C PRO A 18 5.41 0.61 -13.65
N VAL A 19 6.03 0.51 -14.82
CA VAL A 19 7.12 -0.44 -15.08
C VAL A 19 8.41 0.29 -15.43
N ASN A 20 9.54 -0.23 -14.98
CA ASN A 20 10.86 0.29 -15.36
C ASN A 20 11.29 -0.24 -16.76
N PRO A 21 12.41 0.23 -17.33
CA PRO A 21 12.87 -0.21 -18.65
C PRO A 21 13.20 -1.71 -18.78
N VAL A 22 13.37 -2.43 -17.68
CA VAL A 22 13.64 -3.88 -17.69
C VAL A 22 12.38 -4.72 -17.45
N GLY A 23 11.22 -4.07 -17.31
CA GLY A 23 9.92 -4.73 -17.22
C GLY A 23 9.44 -5.03 -15.79
N ASP A 24 10.13 -4.55 -14.77
CA ASP A 24 9.68 -4.72 -13.38
C ASP A 24 8.70 -3.63 -12.96
N VAL A 25 7.69 -4.00 -12.17
CA VAL A 25 6.80 -3.03 -11.52
C VAL A 25 7.57 -2.23 -10.48
N VAL A 26 7.45 -0.90 -10.52
CA VAL A 26 8.06 -0.01 -9.53
C VAL A 26 7.02 0.42 -8.51
N ALA A 27 7.33 0.22 -7.23
CA ALA A 27 6.53 0.72 -6.12
C ALA A 27 7.46 1.26 -5.03
N TYR A 28 7.01 2.28 -4.34
CA TYR A 28 7.70 2.89 -3.20
C TYR A 28 6.87 2.60 -1.96
N THR A 29 7.52 2.17 -0.89
CA THR A 29 6.87 1.76 0.35
C THR A 29 7.48 2.52 1.51
N ASP A 30 6.66 2.84 2.49
CA ASP A 30 7.10 3.47 3.74
C ASP A 30 6.18 3.03 4.89
N GLY A 31 6.76 2.90 6.08
CA GLY A 31 6.04 2.56 7.29
C GLY A 31 6.51 3.40 8.46
N SER A 32 5.64 4.29 8.93
CA SER A 32 5.98 5.20 10.04
C SER A 32 5.19 4.88 11.29
N CYS A 33 5.74 5.27 12.44
CA CYS A 33 5.10 5.12 13.74
C CYS A 33 5.34 6.35 14.63
N GLU A 34 4.27 7.07 14.92
CA GLU A 34 4.25 8.12 15.92
C GLU A 34 4.33 7.49 17.32
N ASN A 35 5.11 8.10 18.21
CA ASN A 35 5.36 7.59 19.56
C ASN A 35 5.91 6.14 19.60
N ASN A 36 6.72 5.76 18.62
CA ASN A 36 7.30 4.42 18.52
C ASN A 36 8.00 3.99 19.83
N GLY A 37 7.68 2.80 20.33
CA GLY A 37 8.23 2.26 21.58
C GLY A 37 7.66 2.86 22.86
N ARG A 38 6.67 3.77 22.77
CA ARG A 38 6.03 4.42 23.93
C ARG A 38 4.53 4.09 23.99
N PHE A 39 3.90 4.40 25.13
CA PHE A 39 2.46 4.31 25.26
C PHE A 39 1.77 5.24 24.26
N GLY A 40 0.69 4.76 23.63
CA GLY A 40 -0.03 5.52 22.61
C GLY A 40 0.63 5.51 21.23
N ALA A 41 1.53 4.56 20.94
CA ALA A 41 2.11 4.40 19.61
C ALA A 41 1.01 4.18 18.53
N VAL A 42 1.14 4.87 17.40
CA VAL A 42 0.23 4.74 16.24
C VAL A 42 1.08 4.62 14.99
N ALA A 43 0.89 3.54 14.24
CA ALA A 43 1.67 3.25 13.05
C ALA A 43 0.79 3.20 11.80
N GLY A 44 1.34 3.68 10.68
CA GLY A 44 0.69 3.73 9.38
C GLY A 44 1.60 3.16 8.30
N ILE A 45 0.98 2.65 7.23
CA ILE A 45 1.69 2.13 6.05
C ILE A 45 1.31 2.94 4.82
N GLY A 46 2.28 3.12 3.93
CA GLY A 46 2.16 3.77 2.64
C GLY A 46 2.68 2.89 1.52
N VAL A 47 1.95 2.84 0.41
CA VAL A 47 2.44 2.28 -0.86
C VAL A 47 2.10 3.26 -1.97
N TRP A 48 3.09 3.62 -2.78
CA TRP A 48 2.95 4.57 -3.87
C TRP A 48 3.47 3.95 -5.17
N PHE A 49 2.64 4.01 -6.21
CA PHE A 49 2.97 3.54 -7.56
C PHE A 49 3.25 4.72 -8.48
N ALA A 50 2.33 5.67 -8.57
CA ALA A 50 2.47 6.89 -9.34
C ALA A 50 1.55 7.99 -8.80
N GLU A 51 1.70 9.22 -9.31
CA GLU A 51 0.84 10.34 -9.00
C GLU A 51 -0.63 9.99 -9.27
N ASN A 52 -1.51 10.19 -8.27
CA ASN A 52 -2.95 9.86 -8.32
C ASN A 52 -3.28 8.41 -8.72
N HIS A 53 -2.32 7.48 -8.63
CA HIS A 53 -2.55 6.10 -9.02
C HIS A 53 -3.56 5.43 -8.07
N PRO A 54 -4.62 4.77 -8.58
CA PRO A 54 -5.76 4.35 -7.77
C PRO A 54 -5.43 3.15 -6.85
N LEU A 55 -4.27 2.53 -7.02
CA LEU A 55 -3.71 1.53 -6.11
C LEU A 55 -2.81 2.10 -5.01
N ASN A 56 -2.58 3.42 -4.97
CA ASN A 56 -1.85 4.00 -3.87
C ASN A 56 -2.58 3.71 -2.56
N VAL A 57 -1.81 3.43 -1.51
CA VAL A 57 -2.30 3.01 -0.21
C VAL A 57 -1.85 3.99 0.84
N SER A 58 -2.79 4.38 1.69
CA SER A 58 -2.51 4.94 3.02
C SER A 58 -3.48 4.27 3.99
N ARG A 59 -2.96 3.57 5.01
CA ARG A 59 -3.80 2.91 6.02
C ARG A 59 -3.05 2.73 7.33
N ARG A 60 -3.81 2.38 8.38
CA ARG A 60 -3.24 2.01 9.67
C ARG A 60 -2.53 0.64 9.62
N CYS A 61 -1.38 0.55 10.27
CA CYS A 61 -0.66 -0.70 10.48
C CYS A 61 -1.50 -1.65 11.37
N ILE A 62 -1.57 -2.93 11.01
CA ILE A 62 -2.35 -3.92 11.75
C ILE A 62 -1.51 -4.53 12.87
N GLY A 63 -2.12 -4.76 14.04
CA GLY A 63 -1.44 -5.37 15.18
C GLY A 63 -0.53 -4.40 15.93
N ARG A 64 0.70 -4.82 16.26
CA ARG A 64 1.62 -4.04 17.10
C ARG A 64 2.04 -2.75 16.39
N GLN A 65 1.82 -1.60 17.03
CA GLN A 65 2.15 -0.30 16.45
C GLN A 65 3.64 0.01 16.67
N THR A 66 4.48 -0.40 15.73
CA THR A 66 5.91 -0.04 15.67
C THR A 66 6.30 0.34 14.25
N ASN A 67 7.39 1.11 14.11
CA ASN A 67 7.95 1.46 12.80
C ASN A 67 8.30 0.19 11.99
N ASN A 68 9.03 -0.76 12.58
CA ASN A 68 9.46 -1.97 11.88
C ASN A 68 8.27 -2.82 11.38
N ASN A 69 7.20 -2.92 12.16
CA ASN A 69 6.00 -3.66 11.73
C ASN A 69 5.30 -2.94 10.58
N ALA A 70 5.23 -1.60 10.63
CA ALA A 70 4.67 -0.81 9.54
C ALA A 70 5.49 -0.94 8.25
N GLU A 71 6.81 -0.84 8.31
CA GLU A 71 7.69 -0.96 7.12
C GLU A 71 7.52 -2.31 6.43
N ILE A 72 7.55 -3.39 7.22
CA ILE A 72 7.38 -4.75 6.69
C ILE A 72 5.98 -4.94 6.10
N GLN A 73 4.94 -4.43 6.76
CA GLN A 73 3.57 -4.52 6.24
C GLN A 73 3.39 -3.69 4.97
N ALA A 74 4.02 -2.52 4.84
CA ALA A 74 3.98 -1.71 3.63
C ALA A 74 4.54 -2.48 2.43
N ALA A 75 5.70 -3.12 2.60
CA ALA A 75 6.31 -3.99 1.59
C ALA A 75 5.42 -5.18 1.23
N LEU A 76 4.88 -5.88 2.23
CA LEU A 76 3.97 -7.00 2.01
C LEU A 76 2.73 -6.58 1.23
N TYR A 77 2.13 -5.44 1.58
CA TYR A 77 0.94 -4.94 0.91
C TYR A 77 1.21 -4.59 -0.57
N ALA A 78 2.39 -4.02 -0.87
CA ALA A 78 2.79 -3.73 -2.23
C ALA A 78 2.86 -5.02 -3.08
N VAL A 79 3.49 -6.07 -2.54
CA VAL A 79 3.58 -7.39 -3.21
C VAL A 79 2.20 -8.01 -3.41
N GLU A 80 1.33 -7.96 -2.41
CA GLU A 80 -0.03 -8.49 -2.52
C GLU A 80 -0.86 -7.77 -3.59
N ILE A 81 -0.74 -6.44 -3.67
CA ILE A 81 -1.42 -5.65 -4.71
C ILE A 81 -0.96 -6.08 -6.09
N VAL A 82 0.35 -6.21 -6.31
CA VAL A 82 0.91 -6.58 -7.62
C VAL A 82 0.52 -8.01 -7.99
N LYS A 83 0.56 -8.96 -7.06
CA LYS A 83 0.16 -10.36 -7.31
C LYS A 83 -1.34 -10.53 -7.60
N ALA A 84 -2.17 -9.62 -7.13
CA ALA A 84 -3.62 -9.64 -7.36
C ALA A 84 -4.03 -8.97 -8.68
N ARG A 85 -3.06 -8.46 -9.46
CA ARG A 85 -3.26 -7.97 -10.83
C ARG A 85 -3.04 -9.07 -11.83
#